data_AF-A0A356FU99-F1
#
_entry.id   AF-A0A356FU99-F1
#
_cell.length_a   1.000
_cell.length_b   1.000
_cell.length_c   1.000
_cell.angle_alpha   90.00
_cell.angle_beta   90.00
_cell.angle_gamma   90.00
#
_symmetry.space_group_name_H-M   'P 1'
#
loop_
_entity.id
_entity.type
_entity.pdbx_description
1 polymer ?
#
loop_
_entity_poly.entity_id
_entity_poly.type
_entity_poly.pdbx_seq_one_letter_code
_entity_poly.pdbx_strand_id
1 'polypeptide(L)'
;MKVTAYQKLLGKKQIALGVILALIVYGFMCVQLVPYTFSVDPTVAQLQACFAAIPIATTFWFAVNMFMIVLSDQRRQKKEAK
;
A
#
# COMPACT_ATOMS: atom_id res chain seq x y z
N MET A 1 -12.41 -25.81 4.23
CA MET A 1 -12.03 -25.31 2.88
C MET A 1 -10.51 -25.31 2.77
N LYS A 2 -9.91 -25.90 1.73
CA LYS A 2 -8.47 -25.75 1.46
C LYS A 2 -8.23 -24.32 0.95
N VAL A 3 -7.86 -23.41 1.83
CA VAL A 3 -7.36 -22.08 1.45
C VAL A 3 -5.99 -22.31 0.84
N THR A 4 -5.90 -22.42 -0.48
CA THR A 4 -4.60 -22.42 -1.15
C THR A 4 -4.04 -21.01 -1.03
N ALA A 5 -2.89 -20.87 -0.35
CA ALA A 5 -2.21 -19.59 -0.11
C ALA A 5 -1.95 -18.76 -1.40
N TYR A 6 -2.09 -19.38 -2.57
CA TYR A 6 -1.87 -18.83 -3.91
C TYR A 6 -3.16 -18.58 -4.71
N GLN A 7 -4.34 -18.65 -4.09
CA GLN A 7 -5.57 -18.37 -4.80
C GLN A 7 -5.51 -16.93 -5.31
N LYS A 8 -5.58 -16.73 -6.63
CA LYS A 8 -5.62 -15.42 -7.32
C LYS A 8 -6.86 -14.63 -6.87
N LEU A 9 -6.89 -14.15 -5.63
CA LEU A 9 -8.00 -13.36 -5.08
C LEU A 9 -7.95 -11.91 -5.58
N LEU A 10 -6.75 -11.42 -5.90
CA LEU A 10 -6.55 -10.12 -6.49
C LEU A 10 -6.36 -10.23 -8.00
N GLY A 11 -7.26 -9.60 -8.77
CA GLY A 11 -7.08 -9.44 -10.20
C GLY A 11 -5.91 -8.49 -10.51
N LYS A 12 -5.34 -8.60 -11.72
CA LYS A 12 -4.26 -7.69 -12.19
C LYS A 12 -4.60 -6.20 -12.01
N LYS A 13 -5.87 -5.83 -12.19
CA LYS A 13 -6.38 -4.46 -12.00
C LYS A 13 -6.29 -3.99 -10.54
N GLN A 14 -6.57 -4.87 -9.58
CA GLN A 14 -6.54 -4.51 -8.15
C GLN A 14 -5.09 -4.40 -7.66
N ILE A 15 -4.19 -5.25 -8.16
CA ILE A 15 -2.75 -5.13 -7.91
C ILE A 15 -2.23 -3.80 -8.47
N ALA A 16 -2.59 -3.47 -9.72
CA ALA A 16 -2.22 -2.19 -10.33
C ALA A 16 -2.77 -1.00 -9.54
N LEU A 17 -4.03 -1.06 -9.10
CA LEU A 17 -4.63 -0.04 -8.23
C LEU A 17 -3.83 0.13 -6.94
N GLY A 18 -3.49 -0.97 -6.26
CA GLY A 18 -2.72 -0.95 -5.02
C GLY A 18 -1.33 -0.31 -5.22
N VAL A 19 -0.65 -0.64 -6.31
CA VAL A 19 0.66 -0.03 -6.64
C VAL A 19 0.53 1.46 -6.91
N ILE A 20 -0.47 1.89 -7.69
CA ILE A 20 -0.72 3.32 -7.96
C ILE A 20 -1.01 4.06 -6.65
N LEU A 21 -1.85 3.50 -5.79
CA LEU A 21 -2.17 4.09 -4.48
C LEU A 21 -0.91 4.21 -3.60
N ALA A 22 -0.05 3.19 -3.59
CA ALA A 22 1.19 3.19 -2.84
C ALA A 22 2.18 4.25 -3.34
N LEU A 23 2.29 4.45 -4.66
CA LEU A 23 3.14 5.50 -5.24
C LEU A 23 2.64 6.91 -4.88
N ILE A 24 1.32 7.11 -4.85
CA ILE A 24 0.73 8.38 -4.42
C ILE A 24 1.06 8.64 -2.94
N VAL A 25 0.90 7.64 -2.08
CA VAL A 25 1.23 7.77 -0.64
C VAL A 25 2.73 7.99 -0.44
N TYR A 26 3.58 7.32 -1.22
CA TYR A 26 5.02 7.55 -1.20
C TYR A 26 5.35 9.01 -1.51
N GLY A 27 4.86 9.55 -2.63
CA GLY A 27 5.10 10.94 -3.01
C GLY A 27 4.59 11.94 -1.97
N PHE A 28 3.43 11.67 -1.38
CA PHE A 28 2.88 12.48 -0.29
C PHE A 28 3.76 12.47 0.97
N MET A 29 4.22 11.28 1.38
CA MET A 29 5.07 11.11 2.57
C MET A 29 6.46 11.72 2.37
N CYS A 30 7.03 11.65 1.15
CA CYS A 30 8.29 12.29 0.83
C CYS A 30 8.29 13.81 1.06
N VAL A 31 7.15 14.48 0.93
CA VAL A 31 7.01 15.92 1.20
C VAL A 31 6.70 16.18 2.68
N GLN A 32 5.83 15.37 3.28
CA GLN A 32 5.41 15.55 4.67
C GLN A 32 6.50 15.21 5.70
N LEU A 33 7.43 14.32 5.36
CA LEU A 33 8.48 13.88 6.28
C LEU A 33 9.68 14.82 6.34
N VAL A 34 9.85 15.72 5.35
CA VAL A 34 10.95 16.69 5.28
C VAL A 34 11.18 17.44 6.61
N PRO A 35 10.16 18.06 7.24
CA PRO A 35 10.36 18.82 8.49
C PRO A 35 10.74 17.95 9.71
N TYR A 36 10.58 16.62 9.63
CA TYR A 36 10.87 15.69 10.73
C TYR A 36 12.21 14.97 10.56
N THR A 37 13.01 15.37 9.58
CA THR A 37 14.32 14.77 9.31
C THR A 37 15.39 15.34 10.23
N PHE A 38 16.51 14.61 10.35
CA PHE A 38 17.56 14.93 11.33
C PHE A 38 18.62 15.90 10.79
N SER A 39 18.50 16.32 9.53
CA SER A 39 19.51 17.15 8.85
C SER A 39 19.00 18.56 8.61
N VAL A 40 19.91 19.53 8.78
CA VAL A 40 19.67 20.95 8.46
C VAL A 40 19.86 21.22 6.96
N ASP A 41 20.61 20.36 6.27
CA ASP A 41 20.81 20.46 4.83
C ASP A 41 19.55 19.97 4.07
N PRO A 42 18.95 20.81 3.20
CA PRO A 42 17.70 20.49 2.52
C PRO A 42 17.81 19.25 1.61
N THR A 43 18.98 18.98 1.05
CA THR A 43 19.20 17.84 0.16
C THR A 43 19.23 16.54 0.95
N VAL A 44 19.92 16.54 2.09
CA VAL A 44 20.04 15.38 2.99
C VAL A 44 18.71 15.12 3.69
N ALA A 45 17.99 16.17 4.10
CA ALA A 45 16.64 16.09 4.65
C ALA A 45 15.68 15.40 3.67
N GLN A 46 15.67 15.83 2.40
CA GLN A 46 14.83 15.22 1.37
C GLN A 46 15.17 13.74 1.14
N LEU A 47 16.46 13.39 1.09
CA LEU A 47 16.90 12.00 0.96
C LEU A 47 16.41 11.15 2.13
N GLN A 48 16.58 11.61 3.37
CA GLN A 48 16.10 10.91 4.57
C GLN A 48 14.57 10.75 4.57
N ALA A 49 13.83 11.79 4.20
CA ALA A 49 12.38 11.74 4.06
C ALA A 49 11.94 10.69 3.02
N CYS A 50 12.62 10.63 1.87
CA CYS A 50 12.37 9.62 0.85
C CYS A 50 12.65 8.20 1.37
N PHE A 51 13.77 7.98 2.07
CA PHE A 51 14.08 6.68 2.67
C PHE A 51 13.05 6.25 3.73
N ALA A 52 12.60 7.18 4.57
CA ALA A 52 11.57 6.93 5.58
C ALA A 52 10.18 6.69 4.95
N ALA A 53 9.89 7.29 3.80
CA ALA A 53 8.63 7.09 3.09
C ALA A 53 8.49 5.67 2.49
N ILE A 54 9.59 4.99 2.15
CA ILE A 54 9.57 3.62 1.57
C ILE A 54 8.83 2.61 2.46
N PRO A 55 9.19 2.41 3.75
CA PRO A 55 8.50 1.45 4.61
C PRO A 55 7.03 1.85 4.88
N ILE A 56 6.73 3.14 4.94
CA ILE A 56 5.34 3.64 5.12
C ILE A 56 4.49 3.29 3.90
N ALA A 57 4.98 3.61 2.70
CA ALA A 57 4.31 3.29 1.44
C ALA A 57 4.15 1.77 1.26
N THR A 58 5.16 0.99 1.65
CA THR A 58 5.12 -0.48 1.61
C THR A 58 4.05 -1.03 2.55
N THR A 59 3.98 -0.52 3.78
CA THR A 59 2.95 -0.93 4.77
C THR A 59 1.55 -0.57 4.28
N PHE A 60 1.39 0.62 3.72
CA PHE A 60 0.13 1.05 3.10
C PHE A 60 -0.27 0.14 1.94
N TRP A 61 0.68 -0.22 1.06
CA TRP A 61 0.44 -1.16 -0.02
C TRP A 61 -0.08 -2.51 0.49
N PHE A 62 0.56 -3.08 1.51
CA PHE A 62 0.10 -4.32 2.13
C PHE A 62 -1.32 -4.19 2.70
N ALA A 63 -1.61 -3.11 3.43
CA ALA A 63 -2.93 -2.86 4.00
C ALA A 63 -4.02 -2.77 2.94
N VAL A 64 -3.77 -2.03 1.85
CA VAL A 64 -4.70 -1.88 0.72
C VAL A 64 -4.95 -3.22 0.02
N ASN A 65 -3.91 -4.02 -0.22
CA ASN A 65 -4.07 -5.35 -0.81
C ASN A 65 -4.88 -6.28 0.09
N MET A 66 -4.60 -6.31 1.41
CA MET A 66 -5.35 -7.11 2.37
C MET A 66 -6.83 -6.68 2.45
N PHE A 67 -7.08 -5.37 2.46
CA PHE A 67 -8.45 -4.85 2.45
C PHE A 67 -9.21 -5.28 1.19
N MET A 68 -8.59 -5.16 0.01
CA MET A 68 -9.19 -5.61 -1.24
C MET A 68 -9.45 -7.13 -1.26
N ILE A 69 -8.57 -7.94 -0.67
CA ILE A 69 -8.76 -9.39 -0.52
C ILE A 69 -10.02 -9.67 0.31
N VAL A 70 -10.15 -9.03 1.47
CA VAL A 70 -11.31 -9.20 2.36
C VAL A 70 -12.60 -8.76 1.66
N LEU A 71 -12.59 -7.63 0.95
CA LEU A 71 -13.75 -7.18 0.18
C LEU A 71 -14.14 -8.15 -0.94
N SER A 72 -13.16 -8.70 -1.66
CA SER A 72 -13.42 -9.72 -2.68
C SER A 72 -14.05 -10.96 -2.07
N ASP A 73 -13.58 -11.40 -0.89
CA ASP A 73 -14.13 -12.56 -0.20
C ASP A 73 -15.56 -12.31 0.29
N GLN A 74 -15.83 -11.17 0.95
CA GLN A 74 -17.17 -10.79 1.38
C GLN A 74 -18.16 -10.69 0.21
N ARG A 75 -17.73 -10.16 -0.94
CA ARG A 75 -18.56 -10.08 -2.15
C ARG A 75 -18.88 -11.46 -2.71
N ARG A 76 -17.95 -12.42 -2.66
CA ARG A 76 -18.18 -13.80 -3.06
C ARG A 76 -19.20 -14.47 -2.14
N GLN A 77 -19.00 -14.40 -0.83
CA GLN A 77 -19.93 -14.97 0.16
C GLN A 77 -21.36 -14.43 0.00
N LYS A 78 -21.52 -13.12 -0.24
CA LYS A 78 -22.84 -12.51 -0.50
C LYS A 78 -23.54 -13.01 -1.77
N LYS A 79 -22.78 -13.43 -2.79
CA LYS A 79 -23.35 -14.00 -4.02
C LYS A 79 -23.75 -15.46 -3.85
N GLU A 80 -23.01 -16.21 -3.04
CA GLU A 80 -23.28 -17.63 -2.76
C GLU A 80 -24.41 -17.82 -1.74
N ALA A 81 -24.63 -16.84 -0.87
CA ALA A 81 -25.74 -16.83 0.08
C ALA A 81 -27.09 -16.37 -0.52
N LYS A 82 -27.12 -16.01 -1.81
CA LYS A 82 -28.31 -15.54 -2.53
C LYS A 82 -28.71 -16.57 -3.58
#